data_AF-A0A2A6C3F9-F1
#
_entry.id   AF-A0A2A6C3F9-F1
#
_cell.length_a   1.000
_cell.length_b   1.000
_cell.length_c   1.000
_cell.angle_alpha   90.00
_cell.angle_beta   90.00
_cell.angle_gamma   90.00
#
_symmetry.space_group_name_H-M   'P 1'
#
loop_
_entity.id
_entity.type
_entity.pdbx_description
1 polymer ?
#
loop_
_entity_poly.entity_id
_entity_poly.type
_entity_poly.pdbx_seq_one_letter_code
_entity_poly.pdbx_strand_id
1 'polypeptide(L)'
;MPRPELYFFLLPFTIISLLLYYRMLLAIFLRRHHSTYSTFFYRMTWSLAIYDISYVIVYFIMEIPQDWPNLYGFFYVTNGTIFPQFHYAHQWQCYLAQALLFSYHINIHTLQFYGVTLISISRMLLVCYPVAKLTKIVTVMSMRKILVFHGIPPLIYALYVLFFQEYRRYEYDVKAGTMTRIGDAWSIDFNSNVMIITSTAGALISALCYIRVFASLRNRPFRSWSREISVIITSFVLFISLCAMSVYFIINKYTLIAENWGVFYATRNLNYVPSFSIALINPWCLIITNPSIRRAVIGTHIRGLFTGVPVCSRFVDYSTTDEAPGPLTQPATRSTTVSTRNSANPT
;
A
#
# COMPACT_ATOMS: atom_id res chain seq x y z
N MET A 1 -14.48 1.88 26.31
CA MET A 1 -15.38 2.65 25.42
C MET A 1 -16.28 1.67 24.69
N PRO A 2 -17.60 1.85 24.73
CA PRO A 2 -18.49 1.10 23.86
C PRO A 2 -18.12 1.48 22.41
N ARG A 3 -17.85 0.47 21.56
CA ARG A 3 -17.51 0.64 20.14
C ARG A 3 -18.42 1.64 19.36
N PRO A 4 -19.74 1.79 19.67
CA PRO A 4 -20.63 2.80 19.09
C PRO A 4 -20.08 4.23 19.01
N GLU A 5 -19.40 4.71 20.05
CA GLU A 5 -18.96 6.10 20.15
C GLU A 5 -17.79 6.40 19.22
N LEU A 6 -16.90 5.43 19.04
CA LEU A 6 -15.76 5.55 18.15
C LEU A 6 -16.19 5.62 16.67
N TYR A 7 -17.35 5.04 16.33
CA TYR A 7 -17.89 5.07 14.97
C TYR A 7 -18.37 6.46 14.56
N PHE A 8 -18.95 7.25 15.47
CA PHE A 8 -19.33 8.63 15.18
C PHE A 8 -18.13 9.47 14.73
N PHE A 9 -16.93 9.15 15.23
CA PHE A 9 -15.70 9.80 14.82
C PHE A 9 -15.08 9.19 13.55
N LEU A 10 -15.06 7.86 13.44
CA LEU A 10 -14.45 7.15 12.31
C LEU A 10 -15.25 7.24 11.01
N LEU A 11 -16.58 7.32 11.09
CA LEU A 11 -17.45 7.27 9.91
C LEU A 11 -17.28 8.51 9.01
N PRO A 12 -17.32 9.76 9.52
CA PRO A 12 -17.02 10.94 8.71
C PRO A 12 -15.62 10.89 8.10
N PHE A 13 -14.61 10.50 8.89
CA PHE A 13 -13.24 10.36 8.42
C PHE A 13 -13.13 9.31 7.30
N THR A 14 -13.83 8.19 7.44
CA THR A 14 -13.84 7.12 6.44
C THR A 14 -14.52 7.57 5.16
N ILE A 15 -15.69 8.23 5.23
CA ILE A 15 -16.41 8.73 4.05
C ILE A 15 -15.52 9.69 3.27
N ILE A 16 -14.91 10.67 3.96
CA ILE A 16 -13.97 11.60 3.32
C ILE A 16 -12.79 10.85 2.72
N SER A 17 -12.20 9.91 3.47
CA SER A 17 -11.07 9.11 3.00
C SER A 17 -11.40 8.29 1.75
N LEU A 18 -12.57 7.65 1.69
CA LEU A 18 -13.04 6.88 0.53
C LEU A 18 -13.28 7.77 -0.70
N LEU A 19 -13.86 8.96 -0.51
CA LEU A 19 -14.03 9.93 -1.59
C LEU A 19 -12.67 10.39 -2.14
N LEU A 20 -11.71 10.69 -1.25
CA LEU A 20 -10.35 11.02 -1.64
C LEU A 20 -9.66 9.85 -2.33
N TYR A 21 -9.88 8.62 -1.85
CA TYR A 21 -9.37 7.39 -2.44
C TYR A 21 -9.86 7.23 -3.87
N TYR A 22 -11.18 7.33 -4.10
CA TYR A 22 -11.78 7.25 -5.41
C TYR A 22 -11.21 8.30 -6.37
N ARG A 23 -11.14 9.56 -5.95
CA ARG A 23 -10.56 10.65 -6.76
C ARG A 23 -9.08 10.42 -7.08
N MET A 24 -8.30 9.92 -6.13
CA MET A 24 -6.90 9.57 -6.33
C MET A 24 -6.76 8.44 -7.35
N LEU A 25 -7.56 7.38 -7.25
CA LEU A 25 -7.54 6.28 -8.21
C LEU A 25 -7.94 6.73 -9.61
N LEU A 26 -8.97 7.58 -9.70
CA LEU A 26 -9.39 8.17 -10.97
C LEU A 26 -8.27 9.03 -11.57
N ALA A 27 -7.61 9.86 -10.77
CA ALA A 27 -6.49 10.69 -11.23
C ALA A 27 -5.31 9.84 -11.73
N ILE A 28 -4.94 8.78 -11.00
CA ILE A 28 -3.90 7.83 -11.41
C ILE A 28 -4.31 7.11 -12.71
N PHE A 29 -5.57 6.69 -12.81
CA PHE A 29 -6.09 5.97 -13.97
C PHE A 29 -6.12 6.85 -15.23
N LEU A 30 -6.68 8.06 -15.14
CA LEU A 30 -6.76 9.00 -16.26
C LEU A 30 -5.37 9.44 -16.74
N ARG A 31 -4.39 9.55 -15.84
CA ARG A 31 -3.02 9.97 -16.14
C ARG A 31 -2.04 8.81 -16.28
N ARG A 32 -2.53 7.57 -16.41
CA ARG A 32 -1.69 6.34 -16.40
C ARG A 32 -0.62 6.29 -17.49
N HIS A 33 -0.79 7.06 -18.57
CA HIS A 33 0.16 7.16 -19.68
C HIS A 33 1.26 8.19 -19.44
N HIS A 34 1.11 9.06 -18.43
CA HIS A 34 2.14 10.03 -18.06
C HIS A 34 3.26 9.34 -17.28
N SER A 35 4.52 9.64 -17.63
CA SER A 35 5.72 8.96 -17.09
C SER A 35 5.80 8.97 -15.56
N THR A 36 5.29 10.03 -14.92
CA THR A 36 5.23 10.16 -13.46
C THR A 36 4.26 9.17 -12.80
N TYR A 37 3.11 8.92 -13.41
CA TYR A 37 2.05 8.06 -12.86
C TYR A 37 2.16 6.61 -13.34
N SER A 38 2.98 6.35 -14.36
CA SER A 38 3.25 5.01 -14.87
C SER A 38 4.28 4.23 -14.06
N THR A 39 4.72 4.75 -12.91
CA THR A 39 5.72 4.06 -12.07
C THR A 39 5.12 2.83 -11.38
N PHE A 40 5.99 1.86 -11.07
CA PHE A 40 5.61 0.66 -10.31
C PHE A 40 4.89 1.00 -9.01
N PHE A 41 5.33 2.06 -8.32
CA PHE A 41 4.71 2.53 -7.08
C PHE A 41 3.23 2.83 -7.25
N TYR A 42 2.85 3.68 -8.20
CA TYR A 42 1.44 4.05 -8.40
C TYR A 42 0.57 2.90 -8.89
N ARG A 43 1.15 2.00 -9.69
CA ARG A 43 0.47 0.78 -10.14
C ARG A 43 0.17 -0.15 -8.95
N MET A 44 1.14 -0.36 -8.06
CA MET A 44 0.95 -1.12 -6.82
C MET A 44 -0.04 -0.44 -5.88
N THR A 45 0.06 0.87 -5.68
CA THR A 45 -0.90 1.65 -4.87
C THR A 45 -2.31 1.45 -5.38
N TRP A 46 -2.53 1.48 -6.69
CA TRP A 46 -3.86 1.26 -7.26
C TRP A 46 -4.37 -0.16 -7.01
N SER A 47 -3.50 -1.17 -7.07
CA SER A 47 -3.86 -2.56 -6.72
C SER A 47 -4.24 -2.69 -5.25
N LEU A 48 -3.41 -2.17 -4.35
CA LEU A 48 -3.64 -2.17 -2.89
C LEU A 48 -4.94 -1.47 -2.52
N ALA A 49 -5.24 -0.36 -3.20
CA ALA A 49 -6.43 0.44 -2.98
C ALA A 49 -7.75 -0.33 -3.14
N ILE A 50 -7.81 -1.28 -4.07
CA ILE A 50 -9.01 -2.09 -4.27
C ILE A 50 -9.29 -2.89 -3.00
N TYR A 51 -8.26 -3.49 -2.42
CA TYR A 51 -8.36 -4.25 -1.18
C TYR A 51 -8.69 -3.34 0.00
N ASP A 52 -8.01 -2.19 0.12
CA ASP A 52 -8.28 -1.21 1.17
C ASP A 52 -9.75 -0.74 1.15
N ILE A 53 -10.26 -0.33 -0.01
CA ILE A 53 -11.65 0.12 -0.18
C ILE A 53 -12.63 -1.02 0.11
N SER A 54 -12.39 -2.21 -0.45
CA SER A 54 -13.29 -3.35 -0.25
C SER A 54 -13.34 -3.77 1.23
N TYR A 55 -12.20 -3.79 1.92
CA TYR A 55 -12.10 -4.10 3.34
C TYR A 55 -12.90 -3.11 4.17
N VAL A 56 -12.70 -1.80 3.93
CA VAL A 56 -13.41 -0.75 4.67
C VAL A 56 -14.92 -0.88 4.46
N ILE A 57 -15.39 -1.04 3.22
CA ILE A 57 -16.82 -1.19 2.93
C ILE A 57 -17.40 -2.40 3.67
N VAL A 58 -16.79 -3.57 3.55
CA VAL A 58 -17.28 -4.79 4.21
C VAL A 58 -17.21 -4.68 5.74
N TYR A 59 -16.16 -4.05 6.28
CA TYR A 59 -16.04 -3.79 7.71
C TYR A 59 -17.21 -2.94 8.24
N PHE A 60 -17.58 -1.87 7.54
CA PHE A 60 -18.71 -1.02 7.93
C PHE A 60 -20.07 -1.71 7.79
N ILE A 61 -20.25 -2.54 6.77
CA ILE A 61 -21.53 -3.21 6.51
C ILE A 61 -21.70 -4.45 7.41
N MET A 62 -20.62 -5.15 7.74
CA MET A 62 -20.71 -6.46 8.39
C MET A 62 -20.02 -6.57 9.74
N GLU A 63 -18.90 -5.91 9.98
CA GLU A 63 -18.16 -6.05 11.24
C GLU A 63 -18.69 -5.11 12.32
N ILE A 64 -18.97 -3.85 11.96
CA ILE A 64 -19.53 -2.87 12.91
C ILE A 64 -20.94 -3.27 13.39
N PRO A 65 -21.87 -3.67 12.51
CA PRO A 65 -23.24 -3.94 12.94
C PRO A 65 -23.38 -5.14 13.89
N GLN A 66 -22.35 -5.98 14.02
CA GLN A 66 -22.31 -7.08 14.99
C GLN A 66 -22.47 -6.60 16.43
N ASP A 67 -22.15 -5.34 16.73
CA ASP A 67 -22.31 -4.78 18.07
C ASP A 67 -23.68 -4.15 18.34
N TRP A 68 -24.59 -4.16 17.35
CA TRP A 68 -25.91 -3.54 17.48
C TRP A 68 -26.97 -4.62 17.76
N PRO A 69 -27.54 -4.69 18.98
CA PRO A 69 -28.50 -5.73 19.34
C PRO A 69 -29.69 -5.84 18.38
N ASN A 70 -30.15 -4.70 17.86
CA ASN A 70 -31.25 -4.64 16.89
C ASN A 70 -30.95 -5.36 15.56
N LEU A 71 -29.68 -5.60 15.23
CA LEU A 71 -29.25 -6.28 14.02
C LEU A 71 -28.86 -7.75 14.25
N TYR A 72 -28.97 -8.26 15.48
CA TYR A 72 -28.65 -9.67 15.76
C TYR A 72 -29.55 -10.62 14.99
N GLY A 73 -30.84 -10.28 14.85
CA GLY A 73 -31.77 -11.05 14.02
C GLY A 73 -31.34 -11.14 12.55
N PHE A 74 -30.79 -10.07 11.98
CA PHE A 74 -30.24 -10.07 10.63
C PHE A 74 -29.08 -11.07 10.50
N PHE A 75 -28.11 -11.04 11.42
CA PHE A 75 -26.97 -11.96 11.39
C PHE A 75 -27.40 -13.43 11.52
N TYR A 76 -28.37 -13.73 12.37
CA TYR A 76 -28.90 -15.09 12.49
C TYR A 76 -29.54 -15.58 11.18
N VAL A 77 -30.31 -14.74 10.49
CA VAL A 77 -30.88 -15.09 9.18
C VAL A 77 -29.79 -15.37 8.15
N THR A 78 -28.67 -14.62 8.18
CA THR A 78 -27.57 -14.84 7.24
C THR A 78 -26.86 -16.19 7.42
N ASN A 79 -26.97 -16.85 8.58
CA ASN A 79 -26.35 -18.16 8.81
C ASN A 79 -26.87 -19.24 7.85
N GLY A 80 -28.09 -19.12 7.33
CA GLY A 80 -28.65 -20.03 6.32
C GLY A 80 -28.13 -19.81 4.90
N THR A 81 -27.19 -18.89 4.69
CA THR A 81 -26.63 -18.50 3.38
C THR A 81 -25.12 -18.56 3.43
N ILE A 82 -24.41 -18.63 2.29
CA ILE A 82 -22.93 -18.61 2.18
C ILE A 82 -22.25 -17.34 2.75
N PHE A 83 -23.04 -16.34 3.14
CA PHE A 83 -22.57 -15.01 3.48
C PHE A 83 -21.53 -14.97 4.61
N PRO A 84 -21.70 -15.65 5.76
CA PRO A 84 -20.71 -15.62 6.84
C PRO A 84 -19.35 -16.15 6.39
N GLN A 85 -19.34 -17.21 5.57
CA GLN A 85 -18.12 -17.78 5.01
C GLN A 85 -17.45 -16.82 4.02
N PHE A 86 -18.25 -16.22 3.12
CA PHE A 86 -17.74 -15.24 2.16
C PHE A 86 -17.13 -14.01 2.85
N HIS A 87 -17.81 -13.48 3.87
CA HIS A 87 -17.29 -12.37 4.67
C HIS A 87 -15.97 -12.75 5.36
N TYR A 88 -15.88 -13.95 5.94
CA TYR A 88 -14.64 -14.43 6.55
C TYR A 88 -13.51 -14.56 5.52
N ALA A 89 -13.77 -15.19 4.37
CA ALA A 89 -12.80 -15.33 3.29
C ALA A 89 -12.31 -13.98 2.75
N HIS A 90 -13.23 -13.03 2.52
CA HIS A 90 -12.91 -11.68 2.06
C HIS A 90 -12.02 -10.92 3.06
N GLN A 91 -12.29 -11.04 4.36
CA GLN A 91 -11.46 -10.41 5.37
C GLN A 91 -10.00 -10.90 5.32
N TRP A 92 -9.78 -12.22 5.23
CA TRP A 92 -8.42 -12.76 5.09
C TRP A 92 -7.79 -12.42 3.76
N GLN A 93 -8.58 -12.36 2.68
CA GLN A 93 -8.10 -11.87 1.37
C GLN A 93 -7.50 -10.48 1.51
N CYS A 94 -8.19 -9.55 2.18
CA CYS A 94 -7.73 -8.19 2.35
C CYS A 94 -6.49 -8.09 3.23
N TYR A 95 -6.44 -8.82 4.36
CA TYR A 95 -5.26 -8.85 5.21
C TYR A 95 -4.03 -9.40 4.50
N LEU A 96 -4.21 -10.47 3.72
CA LEU A 96 -3.11 -11.07 2.96
C LEU A 96 -2.68 -10.21 1.77
N ALA A 97 -3.61 -9.52 1.09
CA ALA A 97 -3.23 -8.56 0.05
C ALA A 97 -2.33 -7.43 0.58
N GLN A 98 -2.43 -7.11 1.87
CA GLN A 98 -1.60 -6.09 2.53
C GLN A 98 -0.27 -6.67 3.05
N ALA A 99 -0.26 -7.88 3.61
CA ALA A 99 0.85 -8.44 4.39
C ALA A 99 1.63 -9.58 3.72
N LEU A 100 1.09 -10.27 2.71
CA LEU A 100 1.55 -11.62 2.40
C LEU A 100 2.99 -11.69 1.84
N LEU A 101 3.75 -12.54 2.53
CA LEU A 101 4.89 -13.32 2.05
C LEU A 101 4.69 -14.76 2.52
N PHE A 102 4.33 -15.69 1.63
CA PHE A 102 4.63 -17.09 1.87
C PHE A 102 4.63 -17.95 0.61
N SER A 103 5.62 -18.82 0.53
CA SER A 103 5.67 -19.98 -0.36
C SER A 103 5.92 -21.21 0.51
N TYR A 104 5.12 -22.26 0.30
CA TYR A 104 5.43 -23.60 0.79
C TYR A 104 4.94 -24.64 -0.23
N HIS A 105 5.76 -24.94 -1.23
CA HIS A 105 6.28 -26.28 -1.47
C HIS A 105 7.36 -26.29 -2.59
N ILE A 106 8.35 -27.13 -2.37
CA ILE A 106 9.51 -27.59 -3.14
C ILE A 106 9.45 -27.38 -4.69
N ASN A 107 10.52 -26.77 -5.24
CA ASN A 107 10.94 -26.65 -6.66
C ASN A 107 10.66 -25.38 -7.48
N ILE A 108 10.19 -24.27 -6.92
CA ILE A 108 10.31 -22.95 -7.60
C ILE A 108 10.70 -21.86 -6.58
N HIS A 109 11.93 -21.37 -6.67
CA HIS A 109 12.43 -20.17 -6.00
C HIS A 109 11.68 -18.93 -6.53
N THR A 110 10.51 -18.61 -6.01
CA THR A 110 9.93 -17.27 -6.20
C THR A 110 9.49 -16.73 -4.85
N LEU A 111 10.33 -15.85 -4.31
CA LEU A 111 10.00 -14.98 -3.18
C LEU A 111 8.88 -14.03 -3.62
N GLN A 112 7.83 -14.00 -2.84
CA GLN A 112 6.54 -13.47 -3.23
C GLN A 112 6.07 -12.52 -2.12
N PHE A 113 6.71 -11.36 -2.08
CA PHE A 113 6.38 -10.19 -1.26
C PHE A 113 5.23 -9.48 -1.96
N TYR A 114 4.18 -8.93 -1.32
CA TYR A 114 3.05 -8.45 -2.15
C TYR A 114 2.44 -7.07 -1.93
N GLY A 115 2.16 -6.60 -0.72
CA GLY A 115 1.64 -5.24 -0.57
C GLY A 115 2.75 -4.23 -0.30
N VAL A 116 2.83 -3.88 0.97
CA VAL A 116 3.79 -2.94 1.54
C VAL A 116 5.24 -3.38 1.30
N THR A 117 5.53 -4.68 1.42
CA THR A 117 6.89 -5.20 1.26
C THR A 117 7.41 -5.05 -0.18
N LEU A 118 6.58 -5.20 -1.22
CA LEU A 118 7.01 -4.90 -2.61
C LEU A 118 7.32 -3.45 -2.82
N ILE A 119 6.50 -2.58 -2.22
CA ILE A 119 6.75 -1.15 -2.28
C ILE A 119 8.12 -0.86 -1.65
N SER A 120 8.41 -1.40 -0.45
CA SER A 120 9.70 -1.27 0.24
C SER A 120 10.88 -1.79 -0.58
N ILE A 121 10.77 -2.99 -1.17
CA ILE A 121 11.81 -3.58 -2.03
C ILE A 121 12.01 -2.75 -3.29
N SER A 122 10.92 -2.34 -3.96
CA SER A 122 10.99 -1.47 -5.14
C SER A 122 11.71 -0.16 -4.83
N ARG A 123 11.47 0.43 -3.65
CA ARG A 123 12.19 1.63 -3.21
C ARG A 123 13.67 1.36 -3.00
N MET A 124 14.01 0.29 -2.27
CA MET A 124 15.40 -0.10 -2.07
C MET A 124 16.13 -0.32 -3.40
N LEU A 125 15.52 -1.01 -4.36
CA LEU A 125 16.10 -1.26 -5.68
C LEU A 125 16.33 0.03 -6.46
N LEU A 126 15.37 0.96 -6.46
CA LEU A 126 15.50 2.24 -7.17
C LEU A 126 16.54 3.16 -6.55
N VAL A 127 16.58 3.23 -5.21
CA VAL A 127 17.53 4.09 -4.51
C VAL A 127 18.93 3.48 -4.55
N CYS A 128 19.10 2.24 -4.10
CA CYS A 128 20.42 1.63 -3.90
C CYS A 128 21.01 1.04 -5.19
N TYR A 129 20.17 0.53 -6.11
CA TYR A 129 20.61 -0.25 -7.28
C TYR A 129 19.89 0.15 -8.58
N PRO A 130 19.93 1.44 -8.99
CA PRO A 130 19.13 1.95 -10.11
C PRO A 130 19.43 1.25 -11.46
N VAL A 131 20.65 0.74 -11.66
CA VAL A 131 21.10 0.13 -12.93
C VAL A 131 20.85 -1.37 -12.97
N ALA A 132 20.52 -2.01 -11.84
CA ALA A 132 20.36 -3.46 -11.76
C ALA A 132 19.23 -3.97 -12.67
N LYS A 133 19.44 -5.16 -13.27
CA LYS A 133 18.46 -5.80 -14.17
C LYS A 133 17.11 -5.99 -13.49
N LEU A 134 17.11 -6.35 -12.20
CA LEU A 134 15.90 -6.50 -11.40
C LEU A 134 15.12 -5.19 -11.27
N THR A 135 15.80 -4.06 -11.05
CA THR A 135 15.18 -2.73 -11.00
C THR A 135 14.49 -2.40 -12.32
N LYS A 136 15.14 -2.70 -13.46
CA LYS A 136 14.53 -2.52 -14.79
C LYS A 136 13.28 -3.37 -14.98
N ILE A 137 13.29 -4.63 -14.52
CA ILE A 137 12.13 -5.52 -14.62
C ILE A 137 10.95 -4.99 -13.79
N VAL A 138 11.21 -4.55 -12.55
CA VAL A 138 10.17 -4.03 -11.65
C VAL A 138 9.55 -2.74 -12.22
N THR A 139 10.34 -1.84 -12.79
CA THR A 139 9.83 -0.56 -13.33
C THR A 139 8.98 -0.71 -14.58
N VAL A 140 9.30 -1.66 -15.47
CA VAL A 140 8.56 -1.86 -16.73
C VAL A 140 7.31 -2.74 -16.57
N MET A 141 7.07 -3.30 -15.39
CA MET A 141 5.97 -4.23 -15.16
C MET A 141 4.60 -3.57 -15.37
N SER A 142 3.87 -4.03 -16.38
CA SER A 142 2.54 -3.49 -16.74
C SER A 142 1.53 -3.62 -15.61
N MET A 143 0.54 -2.72 -15.57
CA MET A 143 -0.54 -2.73 -14.58
C MET A 143 -1.27 -4.07 -14.50
N ARG A 144 -1.59 -4.70 -15.65
CA ARG A 144 -2.28 -6.00 -15.68
C ARG A 144 -1.47 -7.10 -14.99
N LYS A 145 -0.16 -7.15 -15.28
CA LYS A 145 0.75 -8.11 -14.62
C LYS A 145 0.81 -7.86 -13.12
N ILE A 146 0.84 -6.60 -12.69
CA ILE A 146 0.81 -6.24 -11.27
C ILE A 146 -0.48 -6.72 -10.61
N LEU A 147 -1.65 -6.46 -11.21
CA LEU A 147 -2.94 -6.91 -10.66
C LEU A 147 -3.02 -8.44 -10.53
N VAL A 148 -2.58 -9.17 -11.55
CA VAL A 148 -2.55 -10.63 -11.54
C VAL A 148 -1.57 -11.14 -10.47
N PHE A 149 -0.36 -10.60 -10.45
CA PHE A 149 0.70 -10.98 -9.51
C PHE A 149 0.33 -10.68 -8.06
N HIS A 150 -0.23 -9.50 -7.79
CA HIS A 150 -0.68 -9.07 -6.46
C HIS A 150 -1.97 -9.77 -6.02
N GLY A 151 -2.90 -10.03 -6.95
CA GLY A 151 -4.24 -10.47 -6.62
C GLY A 151 -4.45 -11.98 -6.56
N ILE A 152 -3.68 -12.78 -7.31
CA ILE A 152 -3.81 -14.24 -7.31
C ILE A 152 -3.55 -14.85 -5.93
N PRO A 153 -2.45 -14.56 -5.23
CA PRO A 153 -2.16 -15.25 -3.97
C PRO A 153 -3.22 -15.01 -2.88
N PRO A 154 -3.66 -13.76 -2.61
CA PRO A 154 -4.77 -13.52 -1.69
C PRO A 154 -6.07 -14.20 -2.14
N LEU A 155 -6.35 -14.23 -3.45
CA LEU A 155 -7.53 -14.90 -3.99
C LEU A 155 -7.48 -16.42 -3.76
N ILE A 156 -6.34 -17.08 -4.01
CA ILE A 156 -6.17 -18.51 -3.75
C ILE A 156 -6.43 -18.82 -2.28
N TYR A 157 -5.88 -18.02 -1.36
CA TYR A 157 -6.13 -18.21 0.07
C TYR A 157 -7.59 -17.98 0.44
N ALA A 158 -8.23 -16.96 -0.13
CA ALA A 158 -9.66 -16.72 0.08
C ALA A 158 -10.51 -17.90 -0.40
N LEU A 159 -10.19 -18.49 -1.54
CA LEU A 159 -10.83 -19.71 -2.04
C LEU A 159 -10.57 -20.91 -1.12
N TYR A 160 -9.35 -21.04 -0.58
CA TYR A 160 -9.04 -22.05 0.42
C TYR A 160 -9.94 -21.91 1.66
N VAL A 161 -10.05 -20.70 2.21
CA VAL A 161 -10.96 -20.42 3.34
C VAL A 161 -12.40 -20.72 2.95
N LEU A 162 -12.85 -20.31 1.76
CA LEU A 162 -14.24 -20.47 1.33
C LEU A 162 -14.67 -21.93 1.17
N PHE A 163 -13.80 -22.77 0.60
CA PHE A 163 -14.16 -24.14 0.21
C PHE A 163 -13.61 -25.25 1.11
N PHE A 164 -12.57 -24.98 1.91
CA PHE A 164 -11.85 -26.03 2.66
C PHE A 164 -11.79 -25.81 4.17
N GLN A 165 -12.16 -24.64 4.69
CA GLN A 165 -12.30 -24.44 6.14
C GLN A 165 -13.73 -24.72 6.61
N GLU A 166 -13.86 -25.03 7.90
CA GLU A 166 -15.17 -25.24 8.51
C GLU A 166 -16.05 -24.00 8.36
N TYR A 167 -17.34 -24.26 8.18
CA TYR A 167 -18.32 -23.25 7.89
C TYR A 167 -18.51 -22.29 9.07
N ARG A 168 -18.33 -20.99 8.82
CA ARG A 168 -18.51 -19.94 9.82
C ARG A 168 -19.98 -19.60 10.01
N ARG A 169 -20.34 -19.27 11.25
CA ARG A 169 -21.68 -18.82 11.61
C ARG A 169 -21.59 -17.68 12.63
N TYR A 170 -22.58 -16.81 12.61
CA TYR A 170 -22.77 -15.77 13.61
C TYR A 170 -23.52 -16.32 14.81
N GLU A 171 -22.92 -16.18 15.99
CA GLU A 171 -23.55 -16.54 17.25
C GLU A 171 -23.24 -15.48 18.30
N TYR A 172 -24.15 -15.32 19.26
CA TYR A 172 -23.95 -14.43 20.38
C TYR A 172 -22.95 -15.07 21.34
N ASP A 173 -21.82 -14.40 21.56
CA ASP A 173 -20.80 -14.86 22.48
C ASP A 173 -20.93 -14.11 23.80
N VAL A 174 -21.29 -14.84 24.86
CA VAL A 174 -21.49 -14.30 26.20
C VAL A 174 -20.22 -13.65 26.76
N LYS A 175 -19.03 -14.17 26.40
CA LYS A 175 -17.75 -13.60 26.85
C LYS A 175 -17.41 -12.32 26.09
N ALA A 176 -17.80 -12.23 24.82
CA ALA A 176 -17.61 -11.04 24.01
C ALA A 176 -18.67 -9.96 24.29
N GLY A 177 -19.85 -10.37 24.77
CA GLY A 177 -21.01 -9.50 24.98
C GLY A 177 -21.61 -8.98 23.67
N THR A 178 -21.39 -9.68 22.56
CA THR A 178 -21.76 -9.23 21.22
C THR A 178 -21.91 -10.40 20.25
N MET A 179 -22.51 -10.17 19.08
CA MET A 179 -22.46 -11.14 18.00
C MET A 179 -21.04 -11.28 17.50
N THR A 180 -20.61 -12.51 17.26
CA THR A 180 -19.31 -12.78 16.67
C THR A 180 -19.40 -13.94 15.70
N ARG A 181 -18.45 -13.99 14.77
CA ARG A 181 -18.28 -15.17 13.93
C ARG A 181 -17.57 -16.25 14.72
N ILE A 182 -18.25 -17.36 14.90
CA ILE A 182 -17.73 -18.57 15.51
C ILE A 182 -17.28 -19.54 14.41
N GLY A 183 -16.24 -20.28 14.70
CA GLY A 183 -15.95 -21.55 14.04
C GLY A 183 -14.83 -22.26 14.80
N ASP A 184 -14.26 -23.26 14.18
CA ASP A 184 -13.32 -24.17 14.81
C ASP A 184 -12.02 -23.50 15.28
N ALA A 185 -11.52 -23.99 16.40
CA ALA A 185 -10.29 -23.53 17.02
C ALA A 185 -9.09 -23.71 16.07
N TRP A 186 -9.07 -24.81 15.31
CA TRP A 186 -7.99 -25.12 14.37
C TRP A 186 -7.85 -24.07 13.27
N SER A 187 -8.94 -23.69 12.60
CA SER A 187 -8.91 -22.69 11.53
C SER A 187 -8.58 -21.29 12.07
N ILE A 188 -9.05 -20.96 13.27
CA ILE A 188 -8.67 -19.70 13.94
C ILE A 188 -7.15 -19.69 14.21
N ASP A 189 -6.62 -20.80 14.74
CA ASP A 189 -5.21 -20.96 15.03
C ASP A 189 -4.35 -20.85 13.77
N PHE A 190 -4.72 -21.59 12.72
CA PHE A 190 -4.05 -21.63 11.44
C PHE A 190 -4.00 -20.25 10.77
N ASN A 191 -5.14 -19.58 10.65
CA ASN A 191 -5.21 -18.28 10.00
C ASN A 191 -4.42 -17.21 10.80
N SER A 192 -4.47 -17.29 12.13
CA SER A 192 -3.66 -16.42 13.00
C SER A 192 -2.16 -16.65 12.80
N ASN A 193 -1.71 -17.90 12.71
CA ASN A 193 -0.31 -18.23 12.44
C ASN A 193 0.15 -17.72 11.08
N VAL A 194 -0.67 -17.91 10.04
CA VAL A 194 -0.40 -17.38 8.70
C VAL A 194 -0.20 -15.87 8.75
N MET A 195 -1.05 -15.13 9.45
CA MET A 195 -0.91 -13.68 9.56
C MET A 195 0.34 -13.27 10.35
N ILE A 196 0.65 -13.92 11.47
CA ILE A 196 1.85 -13.61 12.24
C ILE A 196 3.11 -13.83 11.40
N ILE A 197 3.21 -14.98 10.74
CA ILE A 197 4.38 -15.32 9.91
C ILE A 197 4.51 -14.31 8.78
N THR A 198 3.44 -14.08 8.02
CA THR A 198 3.46 -13.20 6.86
C THR A 198 3.75 -11.74 7.24
N SER A 199 3.07 -11.20 8.24
CA SER A 199 3.24 -9.81 8.65
C SER A 199 4.61 -9.57 9.30
N THR A 200 5.10 -10.52 10.12
CA THR A 200 6.42 -10.40 10.76
C THR A 200 7.53 -10.50 9.74
N ALA A 201 7.49 -11.49 8.84
CA ALA A 201 8.47 -11.60 7.77
C ALA A 201 8.44 -10.35 6.87
N GLY A 202 7.25 -9.90 6.47
CA GLY A 202 7.06 -8.69 5.67
C GLY A 202 7.61 -7.43 6.33
N ALA A 203 7.44 -7.30 7.65
CA ALA A 203 8.00 -6.21 8.46
C ALA A 203 9.53 -6.29 8.54
N LEU A 204 10.11 -7.46 8.81
CA LEU A 204 11.57 -7.65 8.87
C LEU A 204 12.24 -7.31 7.53
N ILE A 205 11.70 -7.82 6.42
CA ILE A 205 12.22 -7.53 5.09
C ILE A 205 12.11 -6.03 4.77
N SER A 206 10.97 -5.41 5.09
CA SER A 206 10.77 -3.97 4.89
C SER A 206 11.73 -3.14 5.74
N ALA A 207 11.97 -3.54 6.99
CA ALA A 207 12.93 -2.88 7.87
C ALA A 207 14.34 -2.90 7.27
N LEU A 208 14.80 -4.07 6.79
CA LEU A 208 16.09 -4.19 6.10
C LEU A 208 16.17 -3.30 4.85
N CYS A 209 15.08 -3.24 4.06
CA CYS A 209 15.00 -2.35 2.91
C CYS A 209 15.15 -0.88 3.30
N TYR A 210 14.43 -0.41 4.34
CA TYR A 210 14.50 0.98 4.77
C TYR A 210 15.83 1.35 5.41
N ILE A 211 16.45 0.45 6.18
CA ILE A 211 17.82 0.65 6.70
C ILE A 211 18.77 0.92 5.53
N ARG A 212 18.70 0.11 4.46
CA ARG A 212 19.52 0.29 3.25
C ARG A 212 19.21 1.59 2.51
N VAL A 213 17.92 1.94 2.36
CA VAL A 213 17.49 3.20 1.75
C VAL A 213 18.06 4.39 2.51
N PHE A 214 17.86 4.45 3.83
CA PHE A 214 18.35 5.57 4.63
C PHE A 214 19.88 5.65 4.68
N ALA A 215 20.58 4.51 4.76
CA ALA A 215 22.03 4.47 4.67
C ALA A 215 22.54 5.02 3.32
N SER A 216 21.85 4.71 2.21
CA SER A 216 22.21 5.21 0.88
C SER A 216 21.90 6.70 0.72
N LEU A 217 20.76 7.16 1.25
CA LEU A 217 20.34 8.57 1.17
C LEU A 217 21.23 9.49 2.01
N ARG A 218 21.78 9.02 3.13
CA ARG A 218 22.72 9.77 3.98
C ARG A 218 23.92 10.31 3.19
N ASN A 219 24.36 9.57 2.17
CA ASN A 219 25.53 9.92 1.38
C ASN A 219 25.20 10.74 0.11
N ARG A 220 23.93 11.12 -0.11
CA ARG A 220 23.47 11.84 -1.31
C ARG A 220 23.01 13.26 -0.98
N PRO A 221 23.29 14.25 -1.83
CA PRO A 221 22.79 15.61 -1.62
C PRO A 221 21.25 15.65 -1.71
N PHE A 222 20.59 16.37 -0.79
CA PHE A 222 19.13 16.45 -0.66
C PHE A 222 18.41 16.79 -1.98
N ARG A 223 18.99 17.69 -2.78
CA ARG A 223 18.42 18.12 -4.07
C ARG A 223 18.24 16.97 -5.07
N SER A 224 19.03 15.89 -4.94
CA SER A 224 18.95 14.74 -5.86
C SER A 224 17.73 13.85 -5.61
N TRP A 225 17.23 13.77 -4.37
CA TRP A 225 16.15 12.84 -4.00
C TRP A 225 14.89 13.52 -3.46
N SER A 226 14.86 14.86 -3.39
CA SER A 226 13.70 15.66 -2.98
C SER A 226 12.45 15.38 -3.83
N ARG A 227 12.60 14.93 -5.08
CA ARG A 227 11.48 14.53 -5.95
C ARG A 227 10.86 13.19 -5.58
N GLU A 228 11.58 12.36 -4.83
CA GLU A 228 11.16 11.01 -4.42
C GLU A 228 10.74 10.96 -2.93
N ILE A 229 10.98 12.02 -2.17
CA ILE A 229 10.70 12.10 -0.73
C ILE A 229 9.25 11.73 -0.40
N SER A 230 8.31 12.16 -1.23
CA SER A 230 6.88 11.90 -1.03
C SER A 230 6.56 10.41 -1.07
N VAL A 231 7.18 9.71 -2.01
CA VAL A 231 7.00 8.27 -2.19
C VAL A 231 7.67 7.52 -1.04
N ILE A 232 8.87 7.94 -0.63
CA ILE A 232 9.62 7.35 0.50
C ILE A 232 8.85 7.52 1.82
N ILE A 233 8.31 8.71 2.10
CA ILE A 233 7.51 8.97 3.31
C ILE A 233 6.26 8.09 3.29
N THR A 234 5.51 8.09 2.20
CA THR A 234 4.27 7.30 2.11
C THR A 234 4.54 5.82 2.31
N SER A 235 5.59 5.29 1.65
CA SER A 235 5.95 3.89 1.79
C SER A 235 6.48 3.54 3.19
N PHE A 236 7.16 4.47 3.85
CA PHE A 236 7.65 4.28 5.22
C PHE A 236 6.52 4.27 6.25
N VAL A 237 5.52 5.15 6.10
CA VAL A 237 4.31 5.13 6.93
C VAL A 237 3.57 3.79 6.79
N LEU A 238 3.43 3.29 5.57
CA LEU A 238 2.89 1.96 5.30
C LEU A 238 3.64 0.83 6.03
N PHE A 239 4.97 0.92 6.10
CA PHE A 239 5.78 -0.02 6.85
C PHE A 239 5.53 0.04 8.37
N ILE A 240 5.38 1.24 8.94
CA ILE A 240 5.02 1.38 10.36
C ILE A 240 3.66 0.73 10.64
N SER A 241 2.69 0.94 9.74
CA SER A 241 1.37 0.32 9.87
C SER A 241 1.43 -1.21 9.75
N LEU A 242 2.32 -1.76 8.90
CA LEU A 242 2.59 -3.20 8.84
C LEU A 242 3.19 -3.72 10.15
N CYS A 243 4.13 -2.99 10.77
CA CYS A 243 4.66 -3.35 12.08
C CYS A 243 3.56 -3.38 13.17
N ALA A 244 2.67 -2.38 13.16
CA ALA A 244 1.52 -2.34 14.08
C ALA A 244 0.59 -3.55 13.90
N MET A 245 0.31 -3.95 12.65
CA MET A 245 -0.44 -5.18 12.37
C MET A 245 0.26 -6.43 12.91
N SER A 246 1.58 -6.56 12.74
CA SER A 246 2.33 -7.70 13.28
C SER A 246 2.25 -7.79 14.79
N VAL A 247 2.48 -6.66 15.48
CA VAL A 247 2.35 -6.59 16.94
C VAL A 247 0.94 -6.96 17.38
N TYR A 248 -0.09 -6.47 16.68
CA TYR A 248 -1.48 -6.80 16.96
C TYR A 248 -1.75 -8.32 16.88
N PHE A 249 -1.33 -9.00 15.82
CA PHE A 249 -1.59 -10.45 15.68
C PHE A 249 -0.78 -11.27 16.69
N ILE A 250 0.46 -10.87 17.01
CA ILE A 250 1.26 -11.51 18.06
C ILE A 250 0.57 -11.39 19.41
N ILE A 251 0.10 -10.19 19.78
CA ILE A 251 -0.62 -9.96 21.04
C ILE A 251 -1.90 -10.81 21.09
N ASN A 252 -2.72 -10.81 20.04
CA ASN A 252 -3.96 -11.61 20.02
C ASN A 252 -3.70 -13.11 20.15
N LYS A 253 -2.64 -13.62 19.52
CA LYS A 253 -2.27 -15.04 19.65
C LYS A 253 -1.77 -15.35 21.04
N TYR A 254 -0.94 -14.50 21.62
CA TYR A 254 -0.45 -14.67 22.98
C TYR A 254 -1.60 -14.67 24.00
N THR A 255 -2.56 -13.75 23.88
CA THR A 255 -3.72 -13.68 24.76
C THR A 255 -4.67 -14.87 24.57
N LEU A 256 -4.78 -15.39 23.35
CA LEU A 256 -5.51 -16.63 23.06
C LEU A 256 -4.87 -17.85 23.73
N ILE A 257 -3.55 -18.02 23.61
CA ILE A 257 -2.80 -19.13 24.23
C ILE A 257 -2.85 -19.04 25.76
N ALA A 258 -2.76 -17.82 26.32
CA ALA A 258 -2.82 -17.59 27.75
C ALA A 258 -4.25 -17.69 28.33
N GLU A 259 -5.25 -18.04 27.50
CA GLU A 259 -6.68 -18.11 27.85
C GLU A 259 -7.21 -16.84 28.52
N ASN A 260 -6.58 -15.70 28.27
CA ASN A 260 -7.00 -14.41 28.81
C ASN A 260 -8.09 -13.82 27.93
N TRP A 261 -9.28 -14.39 28.02
CA TRP A 261 -10.44 -14.05 27.19
C TRP A 261 -10.80 -12.56 27.26
N GLY A 262 -10.71 -11.93 28.43
CA GLY A 262 -11.01 -10.51 28.59
C GLY A 262 -10.10 -9.62 27.75
N VAL A 263 -8.78 -9.85 27.81
CA VAL A 263 -7.82 -9.11 26.99
C VAL A 263 -7.95 -9.49 25.52
N PHE A 264 -8.17 -10.76 25.19
CA PHE A 264 -8.36 -11.22 23.81
C PHE A 264 -9.54 -10.52 23.11
N TYR A 265 -10.72 -10.46 23.74
CA TYR A 265 -11.85 -9.74 23.16
C TYR A 265 -11.60 -8.22 23.12
N ALA A 266 -10.95 -7.65 24.15
CA ALA A 266 -10.58 -6.24 24.12
C ALA A 266 -9.59 -5.90 22.99
N THR A 267 -8.59 -6.75 22.73
CA THR A 267 -7.63 -6.55 21.64
C THR A 267 -8.27 -6.81 20.29
N ARG A 268 -9.09 -7.86 20.14
CA ARG A 268 -9.89 -8.10 18.94
C ARG A 268 -10.81 -6.91 18.63
N ASN A 269 -11.28 -6.22 19.67
CA ASN A 269 -12.06 -5.00 19.50
C ASN A 269 -11.30 -3.87 18.83
N LEU A 270 -9.97 -3.84 18.95
CA LEU A 270 -9.07 -2.85 18.38
C LEU A 270 -8.49 -3.24 17.02
N ASN A 271 -8.92 -4.35 16.41
CA ASN A 271 -8.42 -4.82 15.10
C ASN A 271 -8.49 -3.76 13.98
N TYR A 272 -9.50 -2.90 14.05
CA TYR A 272 -9.66 -1.81 13.09
C TYR A 272 -8.52 -0.80 13.18
N VAL A 273 -7.88 -0.57 14.34
CA VAL A 273 -6.83 0.44 14.50
C VAL A 273 -5.68 0.21 13.51
N PRO A 274 -4.98 -0.93 13.54
CA PRO A 274 -3.89 -1.17 12.60
C PRO A 274 -4.39 -1.42 11.17
N SER A 275 -5.54 -2.08 10.99
CA SER A 275 -6.09 -2.39 9.66
C SER A 275 -6.57 -1.13 8.90
N PHE A 276 -7.28 -0.22 9.58
CA PHE A 276 -7.71 1.06 9.00
C PHE A 276 -6.55 2.02 8.83
N SER A 277 -5.52 1.94 9.68
CA SER A 277 -4.31 2.74 9.48
C SER A 277 -3.66 2.37 8.15
N ILE A 278 -3.46 1.08 7.84
CA ILE A 278 -2.97 0.65 6.53
C ILE A 278 -3.92 1.11 5.41
N ALA A 279 -5.22 0.87 5.59
CA ALA A 279 -6.19 1.08 4.54
C ALA A 279 -6.47 2.56 4.25
N LEU A 280 -6.48 3.45 5.24
CA LEU A 280 -6.91 4.85 5.06
C LEU A 280 -5.75 5.83 4.97
N ILE A 281 -4.57 5.53 5.53
CA ILE A 281 -3.46 6.49 5.54
C ILE A 281 -2.84 6.72 4.15
N ASN A 282 -2.94 5.73 3.26
CA ASN A 282 -2.39 5.74 1.90
C ASN A 282 -2.76 6.99 1.09
N PRO A 283 -4.04 7.31 0.87
CA PRO A 283 -4.45 8.48 0.12
C PRO A 283 -4.02 9.77 0.81
N TRP A 284 -4.12 9.86 2.14
CA TRP A 284 -3.72 11.04 2.89
C TRP A 284 -2.23 11.33 2.76
N CYS A 285 -1.38 10.30 2.94
CA CYS A 285 0.06 10.43 2.75
C CYS A 285 0.40 10.91 1.33
N LEU A 286 -0.24 10.36 0.30
CA LEU A 286 0.03 10.79 -1.08
C LEU A 286 -0.46 12.21 -1.38
N ILE A 287 -1.60 12.63 -0.84
CA ILE A 287 -2.13 13.98 -1.01
C ILE A 287 -1.25 15.01 -0.27
N ILE A 288 -0.83 14.70 0.96
CA ILE A 288 0.02 15.60 1.75
C ILE A 288 1.39 15.73 1.11
N THR A 289 1.98 14.62 0.70
CA THR A 289 3.38 14.60 0.30
C THR A 289 3.59 14.89 -1.18
N ASN A 290 2.66 14.55 -2.09
CA ASN A 290 2.84 14.70 -3.54
C ASN A 290 2.02 15.88 -4.10
N PRO A 291 2.65 17.00 -4.49
CA PRO A 291 1.94 18.18 -4.99
C PRO A 291 1.14 17.94 -6.29
N SER A 292 1.60 17.02 -7.15
CA SER A 292 0.91 16.70 -8.40
C SER A 292 -0.37 15.92 -8.17
N ILE A 293 -0.35 14.93 -7.26
CA ILE A 293 -1.56 14.24 -6.81
C ILE A 293 -2.48 15.18 -6.06
N ARG A 294 -1.94 15.99 -5.14
CA ARG A 294 -2.73 16.99 -4.41
C ARG A 294 -3.50 17.90 -5.36
N ARG A 295 -2.83 18.47 -6.37
CA ARG A 295 -3.49 19.30 -7.38
C ARG A 295 -4.52 18.53 -8.20
N ALA A 296 -4.27 17.27 -8.53
CA ALA A 296 -5.23 16.46 -9.29
C ALA A 296 -6.47 16.08 -8.49
N VAL A 297 -6.35 15.85 -7.17
CA VAL A 297 -7.42 15.37 -6.30
C VAL A 297 -8.21 16.51 -5.64
N ILE A 298 -7.49 17.56 -5.22
CA ILE A 298 -8.03 18.71 -4.49
C ILE A 298 -8.24 19.91 -5.42
N GLY A 299 -7.34 20.13 -6.37
CA GLY A 299 -7.27 21.35 -7.19
C GLY A 299 -8.42 21.55 -8.19
N THR A 300 -9.30 20.57 -8.35
CA THR A 300 -10.54 20.71 -9.14
C THR A 300 -11.68 21.39 -8.38
N HIS A 301 -11.63 21.48 -7.04
CA HIS A 301 -12.71 22.12 -6.24
C HIS A 301 -12.21 23.13 -5.20
N ILE A 302 -10.93 23.11 -4.82
CA ILE A 302 -10.37 24.02 -3.82
C ILE A 302 -9.53 25.12 -4.48
N ARG A 303 -10.19 25.94 -5.32
CA ARG A 303 -9.74 27.34 -5.51
C ARG A 303 -10.47 28.29 -4.57
N GLY A 304 -11.57 27.87 -3.95
CA GLY A 304 -12.39 28.74 -3.09
C GLY A 304 -12.17 28.61 -1.57
N LEU A 305 -11.59 27.53 -1.06
CA LEU A 305 -11.66 27.22 0.39
C LEU A 305 -10.35 27.38 1.18
N PHE A 306 -9.20 27.49 0.51
CA PHE A 306 -7.87 27.56 1.17
C PHE A 306 -6.99 28.69 0.62
N THR A 307 -7.58 29.79 0.18
CA THR A 307 -6.85 31.02 -0.20
C THR A 307 -6.16 31.71 0.99
N GLY A 308 -6.32 31.21 2.23
CA GLY A 308 -5.79 31.84 3.44
C GLY A 308 -4.69 31.09 4.20
N VAL A 309 -4.26 29.89 3.80
CA VAL A 309 -3.22 29.15 4.54
C VAL A 309 -1.92 29.10 3.70
N PRO A 310 -0.85 29.82 4.10
CA PRO A 310 0.41 29.81 3.39
C PRO A 310 1.16 28.50 3.71
N VAL A 311 0.77 27.40 3.07
CA VAL A 311 1.61 26.20 3.03
C VAL A 311 2.69 26.44 1.98
N CYS A 312 3.78 27.06 2.42
CA CYS A 312 5.11 27.09 1.81
C CYS A 312 5.12 26.92 0.28
N SER A 313 4.71 27.96 -0.44
CA SER A 313 4.68 28.04 -1.91
C SER A 313 6.07 28.17 -2.56
N ARG A 314 7.17 28.14 -1.79
CA ARG A 314 8.55 28.32 -2.31
C ARG A 314 9.09 27.18 -3.19
N PHE A 315 8.28 26.19 -3.56
CA PHE A 315 8.67 25.12 -4.50
C PHE A 315 7.97 25.17 -5.86
N VAL A 316 7.18 26.22 -6.12
CA VAL A 316 6.52 26.43 -7.41
C VAL A 316 7.18 27.63 -8.06
N ASP A 317 8.27 27.38 -8.80
CA ASP A 317 8.72 28.15 -9.97
C ASP A 317 10.05 27.57 -10.44
N TYR A 318 10.03 26.43 -11.12
CA TYR A 318 11.16 25.96 -11.94
C TYR A 318 10.68 24.90 -12.94
N SER A 319 9.74 25.28 -13.81
CA SER A 319 9.48 24.55 -15.06
C SER A 319 8.64 25.40 -16.02
N THR A 320 9.20 26.50 -16.50
CA THR A 320 8.77 27.18 -17.73
C THR A 320 9.97 27.92 -18.33
N THR A 321 10.92 27.14 -18.82
CA THR A 321 11.82 27.56 -19.89
C THR A 321 11.89 26.40 -20.88
N ASP A 322 10.85 26.27 -21.70
CA ASP A 322 10.97 25.57 -22.97
C ASP A 322 11.82 26.46 -23.88
N GLU A 323 13.11 26.14 -23.98
CA GLU A 323 13.96 26.61 -25.06
C GLU A 323 13.40 26.06 -26.38
N ALA A 324 12.99 26.97 -27.27
CA ALA A 324 12.72 26.66 -28.66
C ALA A 324 14.02 26.13 -29.32
N PRO A 325 13.93 25.14 -30.24
CA PRO A 325 15.11 24.62 -30.92
C PRO A 325 15.59 25.64 -31.95
N GLY A 326 16.73 26.27 -31.66
CA GLY A 326 17.49 27.08 -32.62
C GLY A 326 18.12 26.20 -33.72
N PRO A 327 18.32 26.73 -34.94
CA PRO A 327 18.77 25.96 -36.09
C PRO A 327 20.25 25.57 -35.99
N LEU A 328 20.55 24.36 -36.47
CA LEU A 328 21.86 23.74 -36.61
C LEU A 328 22.88 24.64 -37.33
N THR A 329 23.84 25.17 -36.59
CA THR A 329 25.08 25.74 -37.15
C THR A 329 26.13 24.64 -37.31
N GLN A 330 26.62 24.50 -38.54
CA GLN A 330 27.67 23.57 -38.96
C GLN A 330 29.01 23.78 -38.23
N PRO A 331 29.86 22.73 -38.09
CA PRO A 331 31.14 22.84 -37.41
C PRO A 331 32.16 23.62 -38.24
N ALA A 332 32.82 24.58 -37.59
CA ALA A 332 33.90 25.38 -38.13
C ALA A 332 35.12 24.52 -38.47
N THR A 333 35.48 24.50 -39.74
CA THR A 333 36.75 24.01 -40.28
C THR A 333 37.89 24.91 -39.79
N ARG A 334 38.73 24.39 -38.90
CA ARG A 334 39.95 25.04 -38.42
C ARG A 334 41.07 24.78 -39.44
N SER A 335 41.40 25.78 -40.26
CA SER A 335 42.54 25.74 -41.17
C SER A 335 43.83 25.93 -40.37
N THR A 336 44.55 24.85 -40.12
CA THR A 336 45.92 24.86 -39.60
C THR A 336 46.89 24.98 -40.77
N THR A 337 47.44 26.18 -40.98
CA THR A 337 48.53 26.44 -41.90
C THR A 337 49.84 26.00 -41.25
N VAL A 338 50.37 24.84 -41.66
CA VAL A 338 51.76 24.44 -41.44
C VAL A 338 52.27 23.89 -42.78
N SER A 339 52.99 24.72 -43.52
CA SER A 339 53.71 24.31 -44.73
C SER A 339 55.19 24.25 -44.41
N THR A 340 55.69 23.02 -44.26
CA THR A 340 57.09 22.67 -44.20
C THR A 340 57.77 22.82 -45.57
N ARG A 341 58.86 23.58 -45.54
CA ARG A 341 60.10 23.48 -46.34
C ARG A 341 60.27 22.15 -47.11
N ASN A 342 60.49 22.24 -48.42
CA ASN A 342 61.37 21.30 -49.14
C ASN A 342 62.03 21.97 -50.34
N SER A 343 63.32 21.67 -50.45
CA SER A 343 64.33 22.12 -51.41
C SER A 343 64.15 21.50 -52.80
N ALA A 344 64.46 22.27 -53.85
CA ALA A 344 65.05 21.77 -55.09
C ALA A 344 65.79 22.92 -55.83
N ASN A 345 67.09 22.75 -56.03
CA ASN A 345 67.90 23.39 -57.08
C ASN A 345 67.40 22.93 -58.48
N PRO A 346 67.53 23.71 -59.56
CA PRO A 346 68.81 24.01 -60.26
C PRO A 346 68.90 25.51 -60.68
N THR A 347 70.03 26.12 -61.03
CA THR A 347 71.17 25.78 -61.90
C THR A 347 72.29 26.79 -61.60
#